data_AF-E2CA15-F1
#
_entry.id   AF-E2CA15-F1
#
_cell.length_a   1.000
_cell.length_b   1.000
_cell.length_c   1.000
_cell.angle_alpha   90.00
_cell.angle_beta   90.00
_cell.angle_gamma   90.00
#
_symmetry.space_group_name_H-M   'P 1'
#
loop_
_entity.id
_entity.type
_entity.pdbx_description
1 polymer ?
#
loop_
_entity_poly.entity_id
_entity_poly.type
_entity_poly.pdbx_seq_one_letter_code
_entity_poly.pdbx_strand_id
1 'polypeptide(L)'
;MRDVRDGGGMASLLALALFCFFHASCPVDGLLKCYCDICADTNYTCETDGYCFASTSLENEVVTHARRCVHKQLSSSQPEPFILCMTSDSRNMTFVIECCNQDYCNRYLKPQLHPRNKEGTIQTDLEVTKTLQVARAFAATLLFLLSSLPLFFSLFSLFFFYVSLFLSLVLFL
;
A
#
# COMPACT_ATOMS: atom_id res chain seq x y z
N MET A 1 59.51 33.44 -52.46
CA MET A 1 59.68 32.79 -51.16
C MET A 1 58.41 33.02 -50.36
N ARG A 2 57.59 31.98 -50.17
CA ARG A 2 56.43 32.04 -49.28
C ARG A 2 56.88 31.41 -47.97
N ASP A 3 57.13 32.25 -46.97
CA ASP A 3 57.35 31.80 -45.59
C ASP A 3 56.04 31.19 -45.08
N VAL A 4 55.96 29.87 -45.14
CA VAL A 4 54.99 29.07 -44.41
C VAL A 4 55.43 29.10 -42.95
N ARG A 5 54.86 30.03 -42.19
CA ARG A 5 55.08 30.11 -40.75
C ARG A 5 54.23 29.03 -40.09
N ASP A 6 54.82 27.85 -39.92
CA ASP A 6 54.31 26.70 -39.16
C ASP A 6 54.05 27.11 -37.70
N GLY A 7 52.86 27.65 -37.45
CA GLY A 7 52.37 28.01 -36.10
C GLY A 7 51.04 27.37 -35.74
N GLY A 8 50.54 26.44 -36.57
CA GLY A 8 49.19 25.86 -36.45
C GLY A 8 49.10 24.50 -35.75
N GLY A 9 50.22 23.78 -35.58
CA GLY A 9 50.22 22.41 -35.07
C GLY A 9 49.81 22.30 -33.61
N MET A 10 50.33 23.18 -32.75
CA MET A 10 50.10 23.08 -31.30
C MET A 10 48.68 23.50 -30.90
N ALA A 11 48.10 24.49 -31.58
CA ALA A 11 46.72 24.90 -31.36
C ALA A 11 45.73 23.85 -31.85
N SER A 12 46.02 23.18 -32.97
CA SER A 12 45.19 22.09 -33.50
C SER A 12 45.27 20.82 -32.64
N LEU A 13 46.46 20.48 -32.12
CA LEU A 13 46.65 19.37 -31.17
C LEU A 13 46.00 19.66 -29.81
N LEU A 14 46.08 20.90 -29.31
CA LEU A 14 45.36 21.32 -28.11
C LEU A 14 43.85 21.26 -28.31
N ALA A 15 43.33 21.69 -29.46
CA ALA A 15 41.91 21.60 -29.77
C ALA A 15 41.42 20.15 -29.85
N LEU A 16 42.20 19.26 -30.49
CA LEU A 16 41.92 17.82 -30.55
C LEU A 16 41.98 17.18 -29.16
N ALA A 17 42.99 17.50 -28.35
CA ALA A 17 43.12 17.00 -26.98
C ALA A 17 41.95 17.46 -26.10
N LEU A 18 41.57 18.74 -26.17
CA LEU A 18 40.40 19.28 -25.47
C LEU A 18 39.11 18.61 -25.92
N PHE A 19 38.91 18.41 -27.23
CA PHE A 19 37.76 17.68 -27.77
C PHE A 19 37.72 16.22 -27.30
N CYS A 20 38.88 15.55 -27.20
CA CYS A 20 39.00 14.22 -26.61
C CYS A 20 38.69 14.22 -25.10
N PHE A 21 39.11 15.24 -24.33
CA PHE A 21 38.75 15.37 -22.91
C PHE A 21 37.24 15.62 -22.72
N PHE A 22 36.60 16.40 -23.60
CA PHE A 22 35.16 16.63 -23.57
C PHE A 22 34.34 15.39 -24.02
N HIS A 23 34.85 14.58 -24.97
CA HIS A 23 34.20 13.32 -25.38
C HIS A 23 34.51 12.12 -24.47
N ALA A 24 35.65 12.11 -23.77
CA ALA A 24 36.03 11.07 -22.82
C ALA A 24 35.37 11.23 -21.45
N SER A 25 34.67 12.35 -21.23
CA SER A 25 33.87 12.60 -20.04
C SER A 25 32.41 12.24 -20.29
N CYS A 26 32.15 11.04 -20.80
CA CYS A 26 30.87 10.39 -20.48
C CYS A 26 31.12 9.72 -19.14
N PRO A 27 30.62 10.25 -18.01
CA PRO A 27 30.55 9.44 -16.81
C PRO A 27 29.65 8.27 -17.19
N VAL A 28 30.26 7.12 -17.44
CA VAL A 28 29.55 5.87 -17.16
C VAL A 28 29.40 5.93 -15.64
N ASP A 29 28.29 6.51 -15.19
CA ASP A 29 27.80 6.30 -13.83
C ASP A 29 28.00 4.82 -13.56
N GLY A 30 28.85 4.50 -12.57
CA GLY A 30 29.26 3.11 -12.34
C GLY A 30 28.03 2.23 -12.37
N LEU A 31 28.01 1.23 -13.27
CA LEU A 31 26.79 0.46 -13.50
C LEU A 31 26.33 -0.12 -12.16
N LEU A 32 25.06 0.11 -11.84
CA LEU A 32 24.44 -0.36 -10.61
C LEU A 32 24.56 -1.89 -10.55
N LYS A 33 25.15 -2.41 -9.49
CA LYS A 33 25.26 -3.86 -9.28
C LYS A 33 24.05 -4.38 -8.55
N CYS A 34 23.44 -5.43 -9.05
CA CYS A 34 22.29 -6.07 -8.41
C CYS A 34 22.55 -7.57 -8.21
N TYR A 35 21.86 -8.14 -7.23
CA TYR A 35 21.77 -9.59 -7.11
C TYR A 35 20.85 -10.16 -8.19
N CYS A 36 21.28 -11.26 -8.80
CA CYS A 36 20.53 -12.00 -9.81
C CYS A 36 20.51 -13.48 -9.44
N ASP A 37 19.32 -14.07 -9.27
CA ASP A 37 19.17 -15.47 -8.87
C ASP A 37 19.47 -16.48 -9.99
N ILE A 38 19.24 -16.10 -11.25
CA ILE A 38 19.48 -16.95 -12.42
C ILE A 38 20.88 -16.80 -13.04
N CYS A 39 21.67 -15.81 -12.62
CA CYS A 39 22.97 -15.49 -13.22
C CYS A 39 24.13 -16.24 -12.52
N ALA A 40 24.07 -17.57 -12.49
CA ALA A 40 25.09 -18.39 -11.80
C ALA A 40 26.49 -18.27 -12.43
N ASP A 41 26.55 -18.03 -13.73
CA ASP A 41 27.75 -17.81 -14.53
C ASP A 41 28.50 -16.52 -14.17
N THR A 42 27.79 -15.52 -13.64
CA THR A 42 28.36 -14.23 -13.20
C THR A 42 28.35 -14.07 -11.68
N ASN A 43 28.38 -15.19 -10.94
CA ASN A 43 28.36 -15.18 -9.47
C ASN A 43 27.15 -14.42 -8.89
N TYR A 44 25.97 -14.72 -9.44
CA TYR A 44 24.67 -14.17 -9.01
C TYR A 44 24.61 -12.64 -9.03
N THR A 45 25.36 -12.03 -9.94
CA THR A 45 25.54 -10.57 -10.02
C THR A 45 25.28 -10.10 -11.45
N CYS A 46 24.55 -9.00 -11.58
CA CYS A 46 24.35 -8.33 -12.87
C CYS A 46 24.56 -6.82 -12.70
N GLU A 47 24.90 -6.14 -13.79
CA GLU A 47 25.12 -4.69 -13.84
C GLU A 47 24.05 -4.03 -14.71
N THR A 48 23.56 -2.85 -14.33
CA THR A 48 22.48 -2.16 -15.05
C THR A 48 22.54 -0.64 -14.92
N ASP A 49 21.90 0.05 -15.87
CA ASP A 49 21.71 1.51 -15.90
C ASP A 49 20.34 1.95 -15.34
N GLY A 50 19.52 0.99 -14.91
CA GLY A 50 18.19 1.21 -14.35
C GLY A 50 18.11 0.89 -12.86
N TYR A 51 17.42 -0.19 -12.52
CA TYR A 51 17.06 -0.55 -11.14
C TYR A 51 17.32 -2.03 -10.84
N CYS A 52 17.54 -2.33 -9.57
CA CYS A 52 17.49 -3.69 -9.06
C CYS A 52 16.03 -4.08 -8.79
N PHE A 53 15.61 -5.22 -9.33
CA PHE A 53 14.26 -5.76 -9.20
C PHE A 53 14.22 -6.88 -8.16
N ALA A 54 13.17 -6.89 -7.34
CA ALA A 54 12.75 -8.04 -6.55
C ALA A 54 11.23 -8.22 -6.65
N SER A 55 10.79 -9.47 -6.69
CA SER A 55 9.37 -9.81 -6.61
C SER A 55 9.10 -10.98 -5.67
N THR A 56 7.85 -11.04 -5.23
CA THR A 56 7.27 -12.21 -4.57
C THR A 56 6.01 -12.60 -5.33
N SER A 57 5.92 -13.87 -5.70
CA SER A 57 4.74 -14.45 -6.35
C SER A 57 4.19 -15.61 -5.53
N LEU A 58 2.88 -15.81 -5.60
CA LEU A 58 2.17 -16.93 -5.01
C LEU A 58 1.51 -17.74 -6.12
N GLU A 59 1.97 -18.98 -6.29
CA GLU A 59 1.40 -19.93 -7.25
C GLU A 59 1.19 -21.27 -6.56
N ASN A 60 -0.03 -21.81 -6.61
CA ASN A 60 -0.39 -23.09 -5.97
C ASN A 60 0.00 -23.18 -4.47
N GLU A 61 -0.24 -22.11 -3.72
CA GLU A 61 0.13 -21.98 -2.29
C GLU A 61 1.66 -21.99 -2.03
N VAL A 62 2.49 -21.93 -3.07
CA VAL A 62 3.95 -21.82 -2.98
C VAL A 62 4.37 -20.39 -3.22
N VAL A 63 5.11 -19.83 -2.26
CA VAL A 63 5.71 -18.51 -2.37
C VAL A 63 7.08 -18.62 -3.04
N THR A 64 7.24 -17.91 -4.16
CA THR A 64 8.52 -17.83 -4.88
C THR A 64 9.01 -16.39 -4.96
N HIS A 65 10.32 -16.22 -5.05
CA HIS A 65 10.97 -14.91 -5.15
C HIS A 65 11.84 -14.84 -6.40
N ALA A 66 11.82 -13.71 -7.09
CA ALA A 66 12.69 -13.47 -8.25
C ALA A 66 13.49 -12.18 -8.08
N ARG A 67 14.77 -12.19 -8.49
CA ARG A 67 15.69 -11.03 -8.37
C ARG A 67 16.55 -10.87 -9.61
N ARG A 68 16.59 -9.67 -10.20
CA ARG A 68 17.32 -9.41 -11.45
C ARG A 68 17.61 -7.93 -11.67
N CYS A 69 18.38 -7.65 -12.72
CA CYS A 69 18.59 -6.30 -13.24
C CYS A 69 17.47 -5.86 -14.19
N VAL A 70 17.12 -4.58 -14.14
CA VAL A 70 16.18 -3.94 -15.05
C VAL A 70 16.84 -2.72 -15.67
N HIS A 71 17.07 -2.77 -16.97
CA HIS A 71 17.67 -1.68 -17.73
C HIS A 71 16.66 -0.56 -17.99
N LYS A 72 17.17 0.67 -18.13
CA LYS A 72 16.34 1.85 -18.37
C LYS A 72 15.73 1.87 -19.77
N GLN A 73 16.40 1.27 -20.74
CA GLN A 73 15.86 1.10 -22.09
C GLN A 73 14.98 -0.15 -22.16
N LEU A 74 13.74 0.02 -22.64
CA LEU A 74 12.88 -1.10 -23.02
C LEU A 74 13.55 -1.86 -24.17
N SER A 75 14.22 -2.97 -23.86
CA SER A 75 14.51 -3.97 -24.88
C SER A 75 13.18 -4.50 -25.41
N SER A 76 13.02 -4.62 -26.73
CA SER A 76 11.73 -5.02 -27.34
C SER A 76 11.28 -6.43 -26.93
N SER A 77 12.14 -7.19 -26.26
CA SER A 77 11.90 -8.53 -25.72
C SER A 77 11.40 -8.53 -24.27
N GLN A 78 11.47 -7.42 -23.53
CA GLN A 78 11.03 -7.33 -22.13
C GLN A 78 10.38 -5.96 -21.84
N PRO A 79 9.15 -5.72 -22.32
CA PRO A 79 8.47 -4.44 -22.13
C PRO A 79 7.99 -4.20 -20.68
N GLU A 80 7.85 -5.25 -19.85
CA GLU A 80 7.16 -5.15 -18.56
C GLU A 80 7.94 -4.60 -17.34
N PRO A 81 9.23 -4.93 -17.11
CA PRO A 81 9.84 -4.66 -15.79
C PRO A 81 10.08 -3.18 -15.50
N PHE A 82 10.31 -2.35 -16.53
CA PHE A 82 10.53 -0.92 -16.35
C PHE A 82 9.24 -0.20 -15.91
N ILE A 83 8.10 -0.53 -16.52
CA ILE A 83 6.79 0.04 -16.14
C ILE A 83 6.43 -0.39 -14.72
N LEU A 84 6.68 -1.65 -14.37
CA LEU A 84 6.40 -2.21 -13.04
C LEU A 84 7.15 -1.52 -11.89
N CYS A 85 8.41 -1.12 -12.09
CA CYS A 85 9.16 -0.35 -11.08
C CYS A 85 8.66 1.09 -10.92
N MET A 86 7.98 1.65 -11.94
CA MET A 86 7.45 3.02 -11.92
C MET A 86 6.04 3.11 -11.30
N THR A 87 5.25 2.04 -11.35
CA THR A 87 3.83 2.03 -10.94
C THR A 87 3.56 1.13 -9.73
N SER A 88 4.47 1.09 -8.74
CA SER A 88 4.45 0.16 -7.61
C SER A 88 3.33 0.40 -6.58
N ASP A 89 2.10 0.65 -7.01
CA ASP A 89 0.91 0.53 -6.17
C ASP A 89 0.23 -0.79 -6.50
N SER A 90 0.80 -1.91 -6.03
CA SER A 90 0.23 -3.23 -6.24
C SER A 90 -0.23 -3.83 -4.92
N ARG A 91 -1.47 -3.50 -4.55
CA ARG A 91 -2.31 -4.27 -3.62
C ARG A 91 -2.70 -5.60 -4.25
N ASN A 92 -1.71 -6.40 -4.66
CA ASN A 92 -1.95 -7.66 -5.32
C ASN A 92 -1.60 -8.80 -4.34
N MET A 93 -2.54 -9.73 -4.23
CA MET A 93 -2.49 -10.88 -3.33
C MET A 93 -1.65 -12.03 -3.90
N THR A 94 -1.29 -11.96 -5.18
CA THR A 94 -0.59 -13.03 -5.92
C THR A 94 0.78 -12.64 -6.45
N PHE A 95 1.06 -11.34 -6.63
CA PHE A 95 2.31 -10.87 -7.20
C PHE A 95 2.62 -9.44 -6.75
N VAL A 96 3.76 -9.24 -6.09
CA VAL A 96 4.21 -7.92 -5.61
C VAL A 96 5.66 -7.67 -6.03
N ILE A 97 5.98 -6.42 -6.33
CA ILE A 97 7.29 -5.99 -6.80
C ILE A 97 7.79 -4.83 -5.95
N GLU A 98 9.09 -4.80 -5.75
CA GLU A 98 9.81 -3.66 -5.19
C GLU A 98 11.12 -3.45 -5.96
N CYS A 99 11.48 -2.20 -6.17
CA CYS A 99 12.68 -1.82 -6.91
C CYS A 99 13.53 -0.84 -6.10
N CYS A 100 14.84 -0.92 -6.28
CA CYS A 100 15.80 -0.09 -5.55
C CYS A 100 17.03 0.24 -6.43
N ASN A 101 17.79 1.25 -6.04
CA ASN A 101 18.86 1.85 -6.86
C ASN A 101 20.22 1.95 -6.14
N GLN A 102 20.52 0.99 -5.27
CA GLN A 102 21.79 0.89 -4.53
C GLN A 102 22.42 -0.49 -4.77
N ASP A 103 23.76 -0.55 -4.74
CA ASP A 103 24.46 -1.81 -5.03
C ASP A 103 23.97 -2.96 -4.12
N TYR A 104 23.55 -4.04 -4.76
CA TYR A 104 23.00 -5.27 -4.16
C TYR A 104 21.80 -5.07 -3.23
N CYS A 105 21.08 -3.94 -3.34
CA CYS A 105 19.93 -3.63 -2.49
C CYS A 105 18.82 -4.71 -2.54
N ASN A 106 18.68 -5.41 -3.68
CA ASN A 106 17.67 -6.44 -3.87
C ASN A 106 18.04 -7.82 -3.31
N ARG A 107 19.25 -8.01 -2.76
CA ARG A 107 19.75 -9.33 -2.30
C ARG A 107 18.87 -9.97 -1.23
N TYR A 108 18.39 -9.16 -0.28
CA TYR A 108 17.54 -9.62 0.82
C TYR A 108 16.11 -9.09 0.71
N LEU A 109 15.80 -8.37 -0.36
CA LEU A 109 14.49 -7.79 -0.58
C LEU A 109 13.48 -8.92 -0.83
N LYS A 110 12.40 -8.88 -0.04
CA LYS A 110 11.29 -9.85 -0.06
C LYS A 110 9.99 -9.07 0.05
N PRO A 111 9.49 -8.54 -1.06
CA PRO A 111 8.25 -7.77 -1.07
C PRO A 111 7.11 -8.62 -0.50
N GLN A 112 6.30 -8.04 0.38
CA GLN A 112 5.24 -8.78 1.07
C GLN A 112 3.97 -8.79 0.22
N LEU A 113 3.41 -9.98 -0.01
CA LEU A 113 2.08 -10.10 -0.60
C LEU A 113 1.07 -9.48 0.36
N HIS A 114 0.10 -8.76 -0.19
CA HIS A 114 -1.02 -8.34 0.65
C HIS A 114 -1.72 -9.59 1.18
N PRO A 115 -1.94 -9.70 2.50
CA PRO A 115 -2.58 -10.87 3.06
C PRO A 115 -3.89 -11.11 2.32
N ARG A 116 -4.10 -12.34 1.85
CA ARG A 116 -5.41 -12.75 1.36
C ARG A 116 -6.32 -12.60 2.58
N ASN A 117 -7.12 -11.53 2.63
CA ASN A 117 -8.23 -11.48 3.55
C ASN A 117 -9.02 -12.77 3.30
N LYS A 118 -8.87 -13.78 4.16
CA LYS A 118 -9.91 -14.77 4.40
C LYS A 118 -11.01 -14.08 5.19
N GLU A 119 -11.45 -12.93 4.72
CA GLU A 119 -12.55 -12.16 5.28
C GLU A 119 -13.81 -12.53 4.50
N GLY A 120 -14.05 -13.84 4.44
CA GLY A 120 -15.32 -14.43 4.05
C GLY A 120 -16.13 -14.87 5.27
N THR A 121 -15.78 -14.42 6.49
CA THR A 121 -16.50 -14.81 7.72
C THR A 121 -16.47 -13.76 8.84
N ILE A 122 -15.93 -12.54 8.63
CA ILE A 122 -16.01 -11.45 9.62
C ILE A 122 -16.48 -10.12 8.98
N GLN A 123 -17.33 -10.16 7.95
CA GLN A 123 -18.09 -8.98 7.54
C GLN A 123 -19.53 -9.01 8.10
N THR A 124 -20.02 -10.19 8.47
CA THR A 124 -21.39 -10.40 8.97
C THR A 124 -21.54 -10.08 10.46
N ASP A 125 -20.51 -10.25 11.29
CA ASP A 125 -20.68 -10.10 12.75
C ASP A 125 -20.83 -8.65 13.20
N LEU A 126 -20.16 -7.68 12.55
CA LEU A 126 -20.24 -6.27 12.98
C LEU A 126 -21.57 -5.61 12.56
N GLU A 127 -22.11 -5.96 11.40
CA GLU A 127 -23.41 -5.45 10.95
C GLU A 127 -24.56 -6.16 11.66
N VAL A 128 -24.45 -7.46 11.92
CA VAL A 128 -25.44 -8.23 12.68
C VAL A 128 -25.45 -7.82 14.15
N THR A 129 -24.31 -7.54 14.78
CA THR A 129 -24.28 -7.05 16.17
C THR A 129 -24.84 -5.64 16.31
N LYS A 130 -24.57 -4.74 15.36
CA LYS A 130 -25.18 -3.39 15.34
C LYS A 130 -26.69 -3.44 15.17
N THR A 131 -27.18 -4.25 14.22
CA THR A 131 -28.63 -4.40 13.99
C THR A 131 -29.33 -5.06 15.19
N LEU A 132 -28.70 -6.05 15.83
CA LEU A 132 -29.21 -6.69 17.04
C LEU A 132 -29.25 -5.74 18.24
N GLN A 133 -28.25 -4.88 18.42
CA GLN A 133 -28.23 -3.88 19.50
C GLN A 133 -29.37 -2.85 19.34
N VAL A 134 -29.60 -2.38 18.12
CA VAL A 134 -30.69 -1.44 17.82
C VAL A 134 -32.05 -2.08 18.08
N ALA A 135 -32.27 -3.31 17.60
CA ALA A 135 -33.51 -4.05 17.86
C ALA A 135 -33.77 -4.28 19.36
N ARG A 136 -32.72 -4.59 20.13
CA ARG A 136 -32.80 -4.78 21.58
C ARG A 136 -33.16 -3.49 22.32
N ALA A 137 -32.61 -2.35 21.91
CA ALA A 137 -32.93 -1.04 22.50
C ALA A 137 -34.39 -0.65 22.28
N PHE A 138 -34.93 -0.87 21.07
CA PHE A 138 -36.33 -0.62 20.77
C PHE A 138 -37.28 -1.54 21.58
N ALA A 139 -36.98 -2.83 21.65
CA ALA A 139 -37.79 -3.79 22.41
C ALA A 139 -37.82 -3.45 23.92
N ALA A 140 -36.67 -3.09 24.50
CA ALA A 140 -36.59 -2.66 25.89
C ALA A 140 -37.43 -1.41 26.15
N THR A 141 -37.33 -0.39 25.27
CA THR A 141 -38.08 0.86 25.40
C THR A 141 -39.59 0.63 25.34
N LEU A 142 -40.06 -0.23 24.43
CA LEU A 142 -41.48 -0.58 24.31
C LEU A 142 -42.00 -1.30 25.55
N LEU A 143 -41.24 -2.26 26.10
CA LEU A 143 -41.58 -2.96 27.34
C LEU A 143 -41.67 -2.00 28.55
N PHE A 144 -40.72 -1.07 28.67
CA PHE A 144 -40.75 -0.05 29.73
C PHE A 144 -41.99 0.84 29.64
N LEU A 145 -42.39 1.28 28.45
CA LEU A 145 -43.61 2.07 28.27
C LEU A 145 -44.86 1.27 28.62
N LEU A 146 -44.97 0.03 28.12
CA LEU A 146 -46.13 -0.84 28.41
C LEU A 146 -46.27 -1.17 29.90
N SER A 147 -45.16 -1.26 30.65
CA SER A 147 -45.19 -1.50 32.10
C SER A 147 -45.50 -0.25 32.94
N SER A 148 -45.13 0.94 32.47
CA SER A 148 -45.30 2.19 33.22
C SER A 148 -46.68 2.83 33.04
N LEU A 149 -47.33 2.62 31.88
CA LEU A 149 -48.72 3.03 31.62
C LEU A 149 -49.77 2.53 32.65
N PRO A 150 -49.83 1.23 32.99
CA PRO A 150 -50.79 0.73 33.98
C PRO A 150 -50.46 1.19 35.40
N LEU A 151 -49.17 1.36 35.74
CA LEU A 151 -48.75 1.91 37.04
C LEU A 151 -49.16 3.37 37.18
N PHE A 152 -48.96 4.16 36.13
CA PHE A 152 -49.38 5.56 36.09
C PHE A 152 -50.91 5.67 36.22
N PHE A 153 -51.65 4.83 35.49
CA PHE A 153 -53.11 4.80 35.58
C PHE A 153 -53.60 4.37 36.97
N SER A 154 -52.97 3.36 37.59
CA SER A 154 -53.31 2.92 38.96
C SER A 154 -53.03 4.00 40.01
N LEU A 155 -51.91 4.70 39.92
CA LEU A 155 -51.59 5.81 40.83
C LEU A 155 -52.54 6.98 40.65
N PHE A 156 -52.91 7.28 39.40
CA PHE A 156 -53.90 8.30 39.09
C PHE A 156 -55.28 7.93 39.68
N SER A 157 -55.75 6.69 39.50
CA SER A 157 -57.01 6.23 40.10
C SER A 157 -56.99 6.29 41.63
N LEU A 158 -55.89 5.90 42.28
CA LEU A 158 -55.74 6.00 43.74
C LEU A 158 -55.74 7.45 44.22
N PHE A 159 -55.08 8.35 43.50
CA PHE A 159 -55.09 9.78 43.81
C PHE A 159 -56.52 10.34 43.74
N PHE A 160 -57.26 10.04 42.67
CA PHE A 160 -58.67 10.46 42.54
C PHE A 160 -59.54 9.89 43.66
N PHE A 161 -59.38 8.61 44.00
CA PHE A 161 -60.11 7.99 45.10
C PHE A 161 -59.82 8.67 46.44
N TYR A 162 -58.54 8.98 46.72
CA TYR A 162 -58.14 9.65 47.95
C TYR A 162 -58.68 11.08 48.04
N VAL A 163 -58.63 11.83 46.93
CA VAL A 163 -59.21 13.18 46.84
C VAL A 163 -60.73 13.15 47.06
N SER A 164 -61.44 12.19 46.43
CA SER A 164 -62.88 12.03 46.64
C SER A 164 -63.22 11.67 48.08
N LEU A 165 -62.48 10.74 48.70
CA LEU A 165 -62.68 10.36 50.11
C LEU A 165 -62.43 11.54 51.05
N PHE A 166 -61.35 12.29 50.82
CA PHE A 166 -61.02 13.48 51.61
C PHE A 166 -62.10 14.56 51.47
N LEU A 167 -62.58 14.82 50.25
CA LEU A 167 -63.64 15.80 50.02
C LEU A 167 -64.97 15.38 50.68
N SER A 168 -65.33 14.09 50.61
CA SER A 168 -66.48 13.56 51.35
C SER A 168 -66.31 13.73 52.85
N LEU A 169 -65.16 13.39 53.42
CA LEU A 169 -64.92 13.54 54.86
C LEU A 169 -65.05 15.01 55.32
N VAL A 170 -64.52 15.95 54.53
CA VAL A 170 -64.62 17.40 54.79
C VAL A 170 -66.04 17.93 54.65
N LEU A 171 -66.87 17.36 53.77
CA LEU A 171 -68.29 17.73 53.61
C LEU A 171 -69.20 17.20 54.73
N PHE A 172 -68.78 16.15 55.44
CA PHE A 172 -69.53 15.53 56.53
C PHE A 172 -69.05 15.95 57.94
N LEU A 173 -68.06 16.85 58.03
CA LEU A 173 -67.55 17.50 59.24
C LEU A 173 -68.03 18.95 59.31
#